data_AF-F0J9N0-F1
#
_entry.id   AF-F0J9N0-F1
#
_cell.length_a   1.000
_cell.length_b   1.000
_cell.length_c   1.000
_cell.angle_alpha   90.00
_cell.angle_beta   90.00
_cell.angle_gamma   90.00
#
_symmetry.space_group_name_H-M   'P 1'
#
loop_
_entity.id
_entity.type
_entity.pdbx_description
1 polymer ?
#
loop_
_entity_poly.entity_id
_entity_poly.type
_entity_poly.pdbx_seq_one_letter_code
_entity_poly.pdbx_strand_id
1 'polypeptide(L)'
;AAATKRKRLGVSKNRKKAWIKHSDVNDVEAFLEEQRFDERMGGPVSSKPDEELFFFDKSPAAPRTPAAVNKKLRRNRKLACFRNLEPSSKVKAPIQPRRVRDPDDRKPAEVRETQRQRLAQRLTKAAVDRLRSVARKAKQSTSRFDFEGLHDLWGDDDGASPATGARVPEHRHQKPSLLPAVEPPHPGTSYNPSHADHQDLLRRAVEVEQRRLREERRLDRQLAMPDKRNWPTEQDRLAEMSQGLYD
;
A
#
# COMPACT_ATOMS: atom_id res chain seq x y z
N ALA A 1 -28.86 -22.05 35.69
CA ALA A 1 -28.64 -20.60 35.69
C ALA A 1 -29.99 -19.91 35.49
N ALA A 2 -30.37 -18.97 36.37
CA ALA A 2 -31.65 -18.30 36.33
C ALA A 2 -31.75 -17.41 35.07
N ALA A 3 -32.70 -17.69 34.18
CA ALA A 3 -32.96 -16.87 33.01
C ALA A 3 -33.54 -15.52 33.45
N THR A 4 -32.70 -14.49 33.51
CA THR A 4 -33.12 -13.12 33.80
C THR A 4 -33.95 -12.62 32.62
N LYS A 5 -35.27 -12.47 32.81
CA LYS A 5 -36.16 -11.91 31.79
C LYS A 5 -35.69 -10.49 31.45
N ARG A 6 -35.18 -10.29 30.22
CA ARG A 6 -34.77 -8.97 29.72
C ARG A 6 -35.94 -8.00 29.82
N LYS A 7 -35.79 -6.91 30.57
CA LYS A 7 -36.80 -5.84 30.65
C LYS A 7 -36.99 -5.26 29.24
N ARG A 8 -38.24 -5.22 28.78
CA ARG A 8 -38.57 -4.61 27.48
C ARG A 8 -38.28 -3.12 27.57
N LEU A 9 -37.34 -2.64 26.77
CA LEU A 9 -37.08 -1.21 26.59
C LEU A 9 -38.34 -0.57 26.02
N GLY A 10 -38.94 0.38 26.75
CA GLY A 10 -40.16 1.10 26.38
C GLY A 10 -39.97 2.10 25.22
N VAL A 11 -39.19 1.73 24.21
CA VAL A 11 -38.83 2.59 23.08
C VAL A 11 -39.31 1.93 21.79
N SER A 12 -40.07 2.67 20.97
CA SER A 12 -40.58 2.16 19.69
C SER A 12 -39.42 1.99 18.69
N LYS A 13 -39.36 0.85 18.01
CA LYS A 13 -38.34 0.52 17.00
C LYS A 13 -38.80 0.79 15.56
N ASN A 14 -39.88 1.54 15.38
CA ASN A 14 -40.54 1.71 14.07
C ASN A 14 -39.75 2.62 13.11
N ARG A 15 -38.83 3.44 13.63
CA ARG A 15 -37.98 4.34 12.82
C ARG A 15 -36.55 3.80 12.75
N LYS A 16 -35.91 3.87 11.57
CA LYS A 16 -34.53 3.41 11.33
C LYS A 16 -33.53 3.90 12.39
N LYS A 17 -33.58 5.17 12.78
CA LYS A 17 -32.70 5.74 13.82
C LYS A 17 -32.89 5.09 15.19
N ALA A 18 -34.12 4.76 15.60
CA ALA A 18 -34.40 4.11 16.87
C ALA A 18 -34.06 2.62 16.84
N TRP A 19 -34.29 1.96 15.70
CA TRP A 19 -33.90 0.57 15.50
C TRP A 19 -32.38 0.37 15.56
N ILE A 20 -31.61 1.25 14.91
CA ILE A 20 -30.13 1.20 14.96
C ILE A 20 -29.61 1.43 16.39
N LYS A 21 -30.19 2.37 17.15
CA LYS A 21 -29.69 2.73 18.49
C LYS A 21 -30.09 1.76 19.61
N HIS A 22 -31.20 1.04 19.46
CA HIS A 22 -31.80 0.25 20.54
C HIS A 22 -31.89 -1.25 20.21
N SER A 23 -31.17 -1.70 19.18
CA SER A 23 -30.95 -3.12 18.93
C SER A 23 -29.65 -3.52 19.60
N ASP A 24 -29.76 -4.35 20.64
CA ASP A 24 -28.62 -4.87 21.39
C ASP A 24 -28.10 -6.11 20.66
N VAL A 25 -26.99 -5.93 19.93
CA VAL A 25 -26.29 -6.99 19.17
C VAL A 25 -25.00 -7.43 19.86
N ASN A 26 -24.72 -6.91 21.06
CA ASN A 26 -23.46 -7.14 21.76
C ASN A 26 -23.18 -8.63 22.04
N ASP A 27 -24.24 -9.42 22.26
CA ASP A 27 -24.14 -10.88 22.46
C ASP A 27 -23.61 -11.59 21.20
N VAL A 28 -24.11 -11.19 20.02
CA VAL A 28 -23.67 -11.73 18.74
C VAL A 28 -22.26 -11.25 18.40
N GLU A 29 -21.96 -9.98 18.68
CA GLU A 29 -20.62 -9.43 18.48
C GLU A 29 -19.58 -10.12 19.37
N ALA A 30 -19.89 -10.31 20.66
CA ALA A 30 -19.02 -11.00 21.60
C ALA A 30 -18.75 -12.45 21.18
N PHE A 31 -19.79 -13.19 20.76
CA PHE A 31 -19.63 -14.54 20.23
C PHE A 31 -18.73 -14.58 18.98
N LEU A 32 -18.92 -13.65 18.04
CA LEU A 32 -18.08 -13.59 16.82
C LEU A 32 -16.64 -13.16 17.12
N GLU A 33 -16.43 -12.30 18.12
CA GLU A 33 -15.09 -11.93 18.57
C GLU A 33 -14.36 -13.11 19.25
N GLU A 34 -15.07 -13.88 20.08
CA GLU A 34 -14.55 -15.09 20.71
C GLU A 34 -14.20 -16.15 19.66
N GLN A 35 -15.07 -16.38 18.67
CA GLN A 35 -14.78 -17.30 17.57
C GLN A 35 -13.51 -16.90 16.77
N ARG A 36 -13.37 -15.61 16.44
CA ARG A 36 -12.15 -15.09 15.77
C ARG A 36 -10.91 -15.16 16.66
N PHE A 37 -11.09 -15.02 17.96
CA PHE A 37 -9.99 -15.17 18.92
C PHE A 37 -9.52 -16.62 18.97
N ASP A 38 -10.45 -17.57 19.04
CA ASP A 38 -10.16 -19.00 18.98
C ASP A 38 -9.43 -19.37 17.68
N GLU A 39 -9.89 -18.88 16.52
CA GLU A 39 -9.19 -19.08 15.24
C GLU A 39 -7.74 -18.57 15.27
N ARG A 40 -7.47 -17.43 15.92
CA ARG A 40 -6.10 -16.89 16.09
C ARG A 40 -5.24 -17.70 17.05
N MET A 41 -5.84 -18.24 18.12
CA MET A 41 -5.16 -19.03 19.16
C MET A 41 -5.08 -20.53 18.84
N GLY A 42 -5.45 -20.91 17.62
CA GLY A 42 -5.32 -22.27 17.10
C GLY A 42 -6.50 -23.19 17.41
N GLY A 43 -7.71 -22.63 17.45
CA GLY A 43 -8.98 -23.35 17.64
C GLY A 43 -9.48 -23.36 19.09
N PRO A 44 -10.78 -23.65 19.30
CA PRO A 44 -11.39 -23.69 20.62
C PRO A 44 -10.72 -24.77 21.47
N VAL A 45 -10.47 -24.45 22.75
CA VAL A 45 -9.80 -25.35 23.70
C VAL A 45 -10.52 -26.69 23.81
N SER A 46 -11.85 -26.71 23.66
CA SER A 46 -12.68 -27.92 23.68
C SER A 46 -12.42 -28.89 22.52
N SER A 47 -11.82 -28.44 21.42
CA SER A 47 -11.53 -29.28 20.25
C SER A 47 -10.13 -29.89 20.26
N LYS A 48 -9.23 -29.36 21.11
CA LYS A 48 -7.85 -29.83 21.20
C LYS A 48 -7.79 -31.12 22.03
N PRO A 49 -7.00 -32.13 21.64
CA PRO A 49 -6.84 -33.34 22.43
C PRO A 49 -6.11 -33.04 23.75
N ASP A 50 -6.46 -33.75 24.81
CA ASP A 50 -5.85 -33.58 26.15
C ASP A 50 -4.32 -33.78 26.14
N GLU A 51 -3.79 -34.58 25.20
CA GLU A 51 -2.35 -34.83 25.03
C GLU A 51 -1.56 -33.57 24.63
N GLU A 52 -2.18 -32.64 23.89
CA GLU A 52 -1.57 -31.35 23.55
C GLU A 52 -1.72 -30.32 24.67
N LEU A 53 -2.78 -30.42 25.46
CA LEU A 53 -3.07 -29.52 26.57
C LEU A 53 -2.22 -29.84 27.80
N PHE A 54 -1.95 -31.13 28.03
CA PHE A 54 -1.30 -31.61 29.26
C PHE A 54 -0.07 -32.45 28.94
N PHE A 55 1.11 -31.90 29.22
CA PHE A 55 2.35 -32.67 29.27
C PHE A 55 2.67 -33.09 30.70
N PHE A 56 2.68 -34.39 30.97
CA PHE A 56 3.16 -34.92 32.23
C PHE A 56 4.69 -35.03 32.19
N ASP A 57 5.38 -34.02 32.74
CA ASP A 57 6.83 -34.06 32.91
C ASP A 57 7.21 -35.06 34.00
N LYS A 58 7.64 -36.25 33.59
CA LYS A 58 8.16 -37.31 34.46
C LYS A 58 9.69 -37.32 34.51
N SER A 59 10.36 -36.28 33.99
CA SER A 59 11.81 -36.25 34.02
C SER A 59 12.31 -35.91 35.44
N PRO A 60 13.20 -36.73 36.04
CA PRO A 60 13.91 -36.28 37.23
C PRO A 60 14.80 -35.11 36.81
N ALA A 61 14.67 -33.97 37.50
CA ALA A 61 15.40 -32.74 37.19
C ALA A 61 16.87 -33.04 36.88
N ALA A 62 17.24 -32.96 35.59
CA ALA A 62 18.56 -33.37 35.15
C ALA A 62 19.63 -32.51 35.85
N PRO A 63 20.69 -33.12 36.42
CA PRO A 63 21.77 -32.36 37.02
C PRO A 63 22.41 -31.48 35.95
N ARG A 64 22.53 -30.18 36.23
CA ARG A 64 23.20 -29.18 35.38
C ARG A 64 24.62 -29.68 35.09
N THR A 65 24.82 -30.31 33.93
CA THR A 65 26.15 -30.77 33.54
C THR A 65 27.06 -29.54 33.39
N PRO A 66 28.23 -29.49 34.06
CA PRO A 66 29.15 -28.38 33.88
C PRO A 66 29.63 -28.43 32.44
N ALA A 67 29.27 -27.41 31.68
CA ALA A 67 29.46 -27.34 30.26
C ALA A 67 30.95 -27.47 29.90
N ALA A 68 31.38 -28.70 29.58
CA ALA A 68 32.62 -29.00 28.86
C ALA A 68 32.44 -28.56 27.40
N VAL A 69 32.14 -27.27 27.21
CA VAL A 69 32.06 -26.64 25.92
C VAL A 69 33.48 -26.66 25.36
N ASN A 70 33.67 -27.48 24.32
CA ASN A 70 34.85 -27.62 23.49
C ASN A 70 35.81 -26.42 23.62
N LYS A 71 37.07 -26.66 24.04
CA LYS A 71 38.11 -25.62 24.22
C LYS A 71 38.24 -24.70 23.00
N LYS A 72 37.95 -25.23 21.80
CA LYS A 72 37.86 -24.50 20.53
C LYS A 72 36.73 -23.44 20.52
N LEU A 73 35.55 -23.75 21.04
CA LEU A 73 34.43 -22.81 21.13
C LEU A 73 34.66 -21.72 22.19
N ARG A 74 35.38 -22.05 23.28
CA ARG A 74 35.82 -21.04 24.26
C ARG A 74 36.87 -20.09 23.69
N ARG A 75 37.81 -20.58 22.87
CA ARG A 75 38.81 -19.75 22.17
C ARG A 75 38.18 -18.75 21.19
N ASN A 76 37.10 -19.15 20.53
CA ASN A 76 36.41 -18.31 19.54
C ASN A 76 35.30 -17.43 20.15
N ARG A 77 35.02 -17.56 21.45
CA ARG A 77 34.02 -16.73 22.13
C ARG A 77 34.60 -15.34 22.34
N LYS A 78 33.91 -14.32 21.84
CA LYS A 78 34.26 -12.92 22.07
C LYS A 78 34.27 -12.62 23.58
N LEU A 79 35.24 -11.82 24.02
CA LEU A 79 35.30 -11.33 25.39
C LEU A 79 34.01 -10.56 25.74
N ALA A 80 33.65 -10.51 27.02
CA ALA A 80 32.42 -9.86 27.47
C ALA A 80 32.33 -8.39 27.02
N CYS A 81 33.44 -7.65 27.07
CA CYS A 81 33.53 -6.27 26.59
C CYS A 81 33.17 -6.15 25.10
N PHE A 82 33.67 -7.04 24.23
CA PHE A 82 33.36 -7.01 22.80
C PHE A 82 31.95 -7.55 22.49
N ARG A 83 31.47 -8.53 23.26
CA ARG A 83 30.10 -9.06 23.12
C ARG A 83 29.06 -7.99 23.47
N ASN A 84 29.33 -7.14 24.45
CA ASN A 84 28.43 -6.06 24.86
C ASN A 84 28.36 -4.91 23.84
N LEU A 85 29.34 -4.82 22.92
CA LEU A 85 29.36 -3.83 21.83
C LEU A 85 28.63 -4.33 20.57
N GLU A 86 28.24 -5.60 20.51
CA GLU A 86 27.44 -6.12 19.40
C GLU A 86 26.00 -5.62 19.52
N PRO A 87 25.31 -5.37 18.39
CA PRO A 87 23.91 -4.99 18.42
C PRO A 87 23.09 -6.09 19.09
N SER A 88 22.22 -5.70 20.03
CA SER A 88 21.30 -6.61 20.73
C SER A 88 20.21 -7.18 19.82
N SER A 89 19.93 -6.50 18.69
CA SER A 89 18.98 -6.97 17.69
C SER A 89 19.62 -8.03 16.79
N LYS A 90 18.93 -9.17 16.60
CA LYS A 90 19.29 -10.17 15.57
C LYS A 90 18.96 -9.70 14.14
N VAL A 91 18.45 -8.48 14.01
CA VAL A 91 18.05 -7.88 12.74
C VAL A 91 19.29 -7.22 12.12
N LYS A 92 19.60 -7.60 10.88
CA LYS A 92 20.69 -6.95 10.14
C LYS A 92 20.33 -5.48 9.93
N ALA A 93 21.25 -4.59 10.28
CA ALA A 93 21.09 -3.17 9.98
C ALA A 93 20.89 -2.98 8.45
N PRO A 94 19.89 -2.19 8.03
CA PRO A 94 19.59 -1.99 6.61
C PRO A 94 20.73 -1.29 5.85
N ILE A 95 21.51 -0.45 6.53
CA ILE A 95 22.68 0.23 5.97
C ILE A 95 23.88 -0.11 6.82
N GLN A 96 24.89 -0.75 6.22
CA GLN A 96 26.18 -1.00 6.86
C GLN A 96 27.17 0.07 6.40
N PRO A 97 27.66 0.97 7.28
CA PRO A 97 28.60 1.99 6.89
C PRO A 97 29.88 1.32 6.36
N ARG A 98 30.22 1.62 5.11
CA ARG A 98 31.45 1.14 4.47
C ARG A 98 32.47 2.27 4.46
N ARG A 99 33.72 1.96 4.83
CA ARG A 99 34.85 2.90 4.73
C ARG A 99 35.14 3.35 3.29
N VAL A 100 34.70 2.56 2.31
CA VAL A 100 34.89 2.82 0.88
C VAL A 100 33.52 2.78 0.21
N ARG A 101 33.20 3.81 -0.57
CA ARG A 101 31.94 3.93 -1.33
C ARG A 101 31.78 2.74 -2.29
N ASP A 102 32.84 2.45 -3.04
CA ASP A 102 32.89 1.36 -4.02
C ASP A 102 34.17 0.52 -3.84
N PRO A 103 34.08 -0.64 -3.17
CA PRO A 103 35.22 -1.54 -2.99
C PRO A 103 35.83 -2.04 -4.29
N ASP A 104 35.03 -2.08 -5.36
CA ASP A 104 35.45 -2.55 -6.68
C ASP A 104 36.35 -1.55 -7.41
N ASP A 105 36.29 -0.25 -7.07
CA ASP A 105 37.14 0.77 -7.68
C ASP A 105 38.60 0.69 -7.27
N ARG A 106 38.89 0.04 -6.12
CA ARG A 106 40.26 -0.18 -5.65
C ARG A 106 40.94 -1.38 -6.28
N LYS A 107 40.20 -2.21 -7.01
CA LYS A 107 40.77 -3.39 -7.68
C LYS A 107 41.43 -2.95 -9.00
N PRO A 108 42.52 -3.59 -9.43
CA PRO A 108 43.10 -3.33 -10.74
C PRO A 108 42.11 -3.68 -11.86
N ALA A 109 42.20 -2.97 -12.99
CA ALA A 109 41.24 -3.05 -14.09
C ALA A 109 41.00 -4.50 -14.58
N GLU A 110 42.06 -5.29 -14.74
CA GLU A 110 42.00 -6.69 -15.16
C GLU A 110 41.17 -7.57 -14.21
N VAL A 111 41.30 -7.36 -12.91
CA VAL A 111 40.52 -8.09 -11.89
C VAL A 111 39.04 -7.69 -11.95
N ARG A 112 38.75 -6.44 -12.30
CA ARG A 112 37.37 -5.95 -12.47
C ARG A 112 36.73 -6.54 -13.71
N GLU A 113 37.46 -6.59 -14.82
CA GLU A 113 36.99 -7.16 -16.09
C GLU A 113 36.74 -8.67 -15.98
N THR A 114 37.66 -9.42 -15.40
CA THR A 114 37.49 -10.87 -15.17
C THR A 114 36.30 -11.16 -14.25
N GLN A 115 36.05 -10.33 -13.22
CA GLN A 115 34.86 -10.44 -12.37
C GLN A 115 33.57 -10.15 -13.14
N ARG A 116 33.57 -9.11 -14.00
CA ARG A 116 32.43 -8.77 -14.87
C ARG A 116 32.12 -9.89 -15.86
N GLN A 117 33.13 -10.47 -16.50
CA GLN A 117 32.97 -11.59 -17.43
C GLN A 117 32.42 -12.84 -16.72
N ARG A 118 32.95 -13.19 -15.54
CA ARG A 118 32.43 -14.30 -14.73
C ARG A 118 30.98 -14.06 -14.30
N LEU A 119 30.63 -12.84 -13.92
CA LEU A 119 29.26 -12.48 -13.54
C LEU A 119 28.32 -12.59 -14.74
N ALA A 120 28.73 -12.10 -15.91
CA ALA A 120 27.95 -12.22 -17.15
C ALA A 120 27.71 -13.70 -17.53
N GLN A 121 28.72 -14.55 -17.43
CA GLN A 121 28.58 -16.00 -17.64
C GLN A 121 27.63 -16.66 -16.62
N ARG A 122 27.65 -16.22 -15.36
CA ARG A 122 26.71 -16.73 -14.34
C ARG A 122 25.27 -16.28 -14.61
N LEU A 123 25.07 -15.05 -15.07
CA LEU A 123 23.74 -14.54 -15.41
C LEU A 123 23.14 -15.25 -16.63
N THR A 124 23.94 -15.46 -17.68
CA THR A 124 23.51 -16.22 -18.86
C THR A 124 23.16 -17.66 -18.49
N LYS A 125 24.01 -18.33 -17.71
CA LYS A 125 23.72 -19.68 -17.19
C LYS A 125 22.46 -19.70 -16.33
N ALA A 126 22.29 -18.74 -15.42
CA ALA A 126 21.11 -18.64 -14.58
C ALA A 126 19.82 -18.39 -15.38
N ALA A 127 19.88 -17.61 -16.46
CA ALA A 127 18.75 -17.40 -17.36
C ALA A 127 18.34 -18.70 -18.07
N VAL A 128 19.31 -19.46 -18.57
CA VAL A 128 19.09 -20.78 -19.18
C VAL A 128 18.53 -21.77 -18.15
N ASP A 129 19.07 -21.79 -16.93
CA ASP A 129 18.60 -22.68 -15.86
C ASP A 129 17.17 -22.32 -15.41
N ARG A 130 16.81 -21.03 -15.37
CA ARG A 130 15.44 -20.55 -15.13
C ARG A 130 14.49 -21.00 -16.25
N LEU A 131 14.89 -20.87 -17.52
CA LEU A 131 14.08 -21.33 -18.64
C LEU A 131 13.86 -22.86 -18.59
N ARG A 132 14.92 -23.61 -18.24
CA ARG A 132 14.84 -25.06 -18.05
C ARG A 132 13.97 -25.46 -16.86
N SER A 133 14.03 -24.74 -15.75
CA SER A 133 13.19 -25.04 -14.58
C SER A 133 11.71 -24.72 -14.84
N VAL A 134 11.41 -23.62 -15.54
CA VAL A 134 10.05 -23.30 -16.02
C VAL A 134 9.54 -24.37 -16.97
N ALA A 135 10.34 -24.79 -17.96
CA ALA A 135 9.96 -25.85 -18.89
C ALA A 135 9.75 -27.21 -18.19
N ARG A 136 10.58 -27.55 -17.19
CA ARG A 136 10.39 -28.75 -16.36
C ARG A 136 9.12 -28.67 -15.50
N LYS A 137 8.84 -27.51 -14.91
CA LYS A 137 7.64 -27.28 -14.08
C LYS A 137 6.37 -27.29 -14.94
N ALA A 138 6.42 -26.74 -16.15
CA ALA A 138 5.35 -26.82 -17.14
C ALA A 138 5.07 -28.26 -17.60
N LYS A 139 6.10 -29.11 -17.73
CA LYS A 139 5.93 -30.55 -18.00
C LYS A 139 5.41 -31.35 -16.80
N GLN A 140 5.62 -30.88 -15.57
CA GLN A 140 5.09 -31.50 -14.36
C GLN A 140 3.66 -31.03 -14.04
N SER A 141 3.25 -29.85 -14.51
CA SER A 141 1.89 -29.34 -14.32
C SER A 141 0.85 -29.97 -15.25
N THR A 142 1.23 -30.87 -16.16
CA THR A 142 0.31 -31.59 -17.04
C THR A 142 -0.16 -32.94 -16.48
N SER A 143 0.10 -33.24 -15.19
CA SER A 143 -0.39 -34.49 -14.59
C SER A 143 -0.66 -34.36 -13.09
N ARG A 144 -1.88 -33.93 -12.71
CA ARG A 144 -2.68 -34.52 -11.60
C ARG A 144 -3.87 -33.68 -11.11
N PHE A 145 -3.98 -32.42 -11.52
CA PHE A 145 -5.11 -31.60 -11.12
C PHE A 145 -5.74 -31.02 -12.37
N ASP A 146 -6.88 -31.59 -12.75
CA ASP A 146 -7.79 -30.97 -13.70
C ASP A 146 -8.33 -29.71 -13.02
N PHE A 147 -7.66 -28.58 -13.21
CA PHE A 147 -8.12 -27.26 -12.78
C PHE A 147 -9.20 -26.74 -13.74
N GLU A 148 -10.15 -27.58 -14.12
CA GLU A 148 -11.39 -27.14 -14.78
C GLU A 148 -12.19 -26.32 -13.76
N GLY A 149 -11.89 -25.02 -13.67
CA GLY A 149 -12.61 -24.04 -12.85
C GLY A 149 -11.79 -23.15 -11.91
N LEU A 150 -10.47 -23.34 -11.76
CA LEU A 150 -9.65 -22.39 -10.98
C LEU A 150 -9.19 -21.24 -11.88
N HIS A 151 -9.97 -20.16 -11.86
CA HIS A 151 -9.62 -18.89 -12.50
C HIS A 151 -8.69 -18.09 -11.57
N ASP A 152 -7.61 -17.53 -12.13
CA ASP A 152 -6.71 -16.62 -11.41
C ASP A 152 -7.49 -15.33 -11.10
N LEU A 153 -7.95 -15.23 -9.86
CA LEU A 153 -8.80 -14.12 -9.45
C LEU A 153 -8.08 -12.77 -9.60
N TRP A 154 -6.73 -12.76 -9.49
CA TRP A 154 -5.90 -11.53 -9.51
C TRP A 154 -5.13 -11.35 -10.83
N GLY A 155 -5.40 -12.18 -11.84
CA GLY A 155 -4.84 -12.00 -13.17
C GLY A 155 -5.43 -10.76 -13.86
N ASP A 156 -4.65 -10.15 -14.75
CA ASP A 156 -5.12 -9.05 -15.62
C ASP A 156 -6.16 -9.51 -16.67
N ASP A 157 -6.54 -10.79 -16.66
CA ASP A 157 -7.68 -11.30 -17.42
C ASP A 157 -8.98 -10.94 -16.68
N ASP A 158 -9.46 -9.72 -16.89
CA ASP A 158 -10.80 -9.27 -16.52
C ASP A 158 -11.93 -9.99 -17.29
N GLY A 159 -11.55 -10.93 -18.17
CA GLY A 159 -12.41 -11.90 -18.83
C GLY A 159 -12.64 -13.15 -17.98
N ALA A 160 -13.27 -13.02 -16.82
CA ALA A 160 -13.98 -14.17 -16.24
C ALA A 160 -15.01 -14.62 -17.29
N SER A 161 -14.74 -15.73 -17.99
CA SER A 161 -15.73 -16.34 -18.88
C SER A 161 -16.96 -16.60 -18.02
N PRO A 162 -18.09 -15.94 -18.29
CA PRO A 162 -19.24 -16.04 -17.41
C PRO A 162 -19.60 -17.51 -17.32
N ALA A 163 -19.78 -18.01 -16.09
CA ALA A 163 -20.49 -19.27 -15.88
C ALA A 163 -21.71 -19.23 -16.80
N THR A 164 -21.75 -20.16 -17.75
CA THR A 164 -22.69 -20.23 -18.87
C THR A 164 -24.11 -19.85 -18.40
N GLY A 165 -24.57 -18.63 -18.71
CA GLY A 165 -25.96 -18.21 -18.51
C GLY A 165 -26.23 -16.87 -17.80
N ALA A 166 -25.25 -16.20 -17.19
CA ALA A 166 -25.51 -14.92 -16.51
C ALA A 166 -25.46 -13.73 -17.49
N ARG A 167 -26.62 -13.14 -17.84
CA ARG A 167 -26.70 -11.92 -18.67
C ARG A 167 -26.23 -10.72 -17.85
N VAL A 168 -24.96 -10.35 -18.00
CA VAL A 168 -24.37 -9.17 -17.36
C VAL A 168 -24.91 -7.89 -18.01
N PRO A 169 -25.37 -6.89 -17.24
CA PRO A 169 -25.81 -5.61 -17.80
C PRO A 169 -24.67 -4.87 -18.54
N GLU A 170 -24.98 -4.25 -19.68
CA GLU A 170 -23.99 -3.57 -20.55
C GLU A 170 -23.21 -2.46 -19.82
N HIS A 171 -23.84 -1.77 -18.86
CA HIS A 171 -23.20 -0.69 -18.10
C HIS A 171 -22.22 -1.15 -17.02
N ARG A 172 -22.07 -2.47 -16.76
CA ARG A 172 -21.21 -2.95 -15.67
C ARG A 172 -19.74 -2.57 -15.83
N HIS A 173 -19.24 -2.59 -17.06
CA HIS A 173 -17.84 -2.31 -17.39
C HIS A 173 -17.63 -0.87 -17.86
N GLN A 174 -18.70 -0.05 -17.89
CA GLN A 174 -18.60 1.34 -18.26
C GLN A 174 -17.99 2.14 -17.09
N LYS A 175 -16.79 2.69 -17.31
CA LYS A 175 -16.13 3.54 -16.31
C LYS A 175 -16.96 4.81 -16.09
N PRO A 176 -17.21 5.22 -14.83
CA PRO A 176 -18.08 6.36 -14.53
C PRO A 176 -17.46 7.72 -14.92
N SER A 177 -16.13 7.79 -15.03
CA SER A 177 -15.40 8.98 -15.44
C SER A 177 -14.33 8.66 -16.48
N LEU A 178 -14.03 9.64 -17.34
CA LEU A 178 -12.89 9.60 -18.26
C LEU A 178 -11.56 9.88 -17.54
N LEU A 179 -11.63 10.45 -16.33
CA LEU A 179 -10.46 10.77 -15.53
C LEU A 179 -9.91 9.53 -14.83
N PRO A 180 -8.57 9.45 -14.65
CA PRO A 180 -7.96 8.40 -13.83
C PRO A 180 -8.48 8.49 -12.39
N ALA A 181 -8.58 7.34 -11.72
CA ALA A 181 -9.09 7.29 -10.34
C ALA A 181 -8.19 8.03 -9.34
N VAL A 182 -6.89 8.12 -9.62
CA VAL A 182 -5.89 8.81 -8.79
C VAL A 182 -4.91 9.53 -9.71
N GLU A 183 -4.69 10.82 -9.46
CA GLU A 183 -3.61 11.56 -10.09
C GLU A 183 -2.29 11.30 -9.33
N PRO A 184 -1.25 10.76 -9.98
CA PRO A 184 0.02 10.56 -9.32
C PRO A 184 0.69 11.91 -9.00
N PRO A 185 1.36 12.06 -7.84
CA PRO A 185 2.05 13.29 -7.48
C PRO A 185 3.25 13.55 -8.39
N HIS A 186 3.60 14.83 -8.56
CA HIS A 186 4.78 15.21 -9.33
C HIS A 186 6.07 14.72 -8.65
N PRO A 187 7.07 14.20 -9.36
CA PRO A 187 8.31 13.70 -8.75
C PRO A 187 9.06 14.75 -7.92
N GLY A 188 8.93 16.03 -8.31
CA GLY A 188 9.49 17.18 -7.61
C GLY A 188 8.96 17.44 -6.19
N THR A 189 7.85 16.81 -5.78
CA THR A 189 7.29 16.94 -4.40
C THR A 189 7.89 15.95 -3.42
N SER A 190 8.76 15.05 -3.89
CA SER A 190 9.48 14.14 -2.99
C SER A 190 10.44 14.90 -2.07
N TYR A 191 10.78 14.30 -0.93
CA TYR A 191 11.70 14.93 0.05
C TYR A 191 13.12 15.15 -0.50
N ASN A 192 13.53 14.34 -1.47
CA ASN A 192 14.84 14.45 -2.14
C ASN A 192 14.65 14.34 -3.67
N PRO A 193 14.10 15.39 -4.30
CA PRO A 193 13.82 15.38 -5.72
C PRO A 193 15.10 15.59 -6.53
N SER A 194 15.10 15.17 -7.80
CA SER A 194 16.12 15.64 -8.72
C SER A 194 15.95 17.15 -8.94
N HIS A 195 17.05 17.85 -9.21
CA HIS A 195 17.01 19.29 -9.41
C HIS A 195 16.08 19.69 -10.58
N ALA A 196 16.07 18.90 -11.65
CA ALA A 196 15.19 19.13 -12.79
C ALA A 196 13.71 19.00 -12.39
N ASP A 197 13.35 17.93 -11.70
CA ASP A 197 11.96 17.68 -11.27
C ASP A 197 11.45 18.76 -10.32
N HIS A 198 12.31 19.27 -9.44
CA HIS A 198 11.95 20.37 -8.55
C HIS A 198 11.74 21.69 -9.30
N GLN A 199 12.62 22.03 -10.25
CA GLN A 199 12.45 23.22 -11.08
C GLN A 199 11.18 23.16 -11.93
N ASP A 200 10.87 22.00 -12.49
CA ASP A 200 9.66 21.80 -13.29
C ASP A 200 8.39 21.90 -12.44
N LEU A 201 8.41 21.41 -11.19
CA LEU A 201 7.33 21.64 -10.24
C LEU A 201 7.08 23.13 -10.01
N LEU A 202 8.14 23.90 -9.73
CA LEU A 202 8.05 25.34 -9.49
C LEU A 202 7.52 26.09 -10.72
N ARG A 203 7.96 25.72 -11.92
CA ARG A 203 7.47 26.30 -13.18
C ARG A 203 5.97 26.10 -13.34
N ARG A 204 5.49 24.86 -13.14
CA ARG A 204 4.05 24.56 -13.21
C ARG A 204 3.23 25.36 -12.19
N ALA A 205 3.74 25.49 -10.96
CA ALA A 205 3.08 26.32 -9.94
C ALA A 205 2.99 27.79 -10.38
N VAL A 206 4.06 28.34 -10.93
CA VAL A 206 4.08 29.72 -11.46
C VAL A 206 3.09 29.89 -12.61
N GLU A 207 2.98 28.94 -13.53
CA GLU A 207 2.02 29.00 -14.63
C GLU A 207 0.56 29.02 -14.14
N VAL A 208 0.24 28.21 -13.13
CA VAL A 208 -1.09 28.20 -12.51
C VAL A 208 -1.42 29.56 -11.88
N GLU A 209 -0.49 30.11 -11.10
CA GLU A 209 -0.68 31.44 -10.47
C GLU A 209 -0.79 32.56 -11.53
N GLN A 210 -0.01 32.50 -12.61
CA GLN A 210 -0.12 33.45 -13.70
C GLN A 210 -1.48 33.37 -14.41
N ARG A 211 -2.04 32.17 -14.61
CA ARG A 211 -3.38 32.00 -15.19
C ARG A 211 -4.43 32.60 -14.27
N ARG A 212 -4.36 32.29 -12.98
CA ARG A 212 -5.26 32.85 -11.97
C ARG A 212 -5.22 34.38 -11.95
N LEU A 213 -4.03 34.98 -11.90
CA LEU A 213 -3.87 36.45 -11.93
C LEU A 213 -4.42 37.08 -13.22
N ARG A 214 -4.32 36.40 -14.37
CA ARG A 214 -4.91 36.89 -15.62
C ARG A 214 -6.43 36.85 -15.59
N GLU A 215 -7.00 35.79 -15.03
CA GLU A 215 -8.45 35.66 -14.85
C GLU A 215 -9.00 36.69 -13.87
N GLU A 216 -8.33 36.88 -12.73
CA GLU A 216 -8.68 37.92 -11.76
C GLU A 216 -8.64 39.31 -12.40
N ARG A 217 -7.56 39.67 -13.11
CA ARG A 217 -7.48 40.95 -13.85
C ARG A 217 -8.55 41.10 -14.93
N ARG A 218 -8.93 40.00 -15.59
CA ARG A 218 -10.00 40.01 -16.59
C ARG A 218 -11.34 40.30 -15.92
N LEU A 219 -11.64 39.63 -14.82
CA LEU A 219 -12.86 39.83 -14.04
C LEU A 219 -12.91 41.24 -13.46
N ASP A 220 -11.82 41.73 -12.89
CA ASP A 220 -11.72 43.09 -12.36
C ASP A 220 -12.01 44.12 -13.44
N ARG A 221 -11.47 43.96 -14.65
CA ARG A 221 -11.78 44.85 -15.78
C ARG A 221 -13.24 44.79 -16.21
N GLN A 222 -13.85 43.59 -16.19
CA GLN A 222 -15.25 43.41 -16.58
C GLN A 222 -16.22 43.95 -15.52
N LEU A 223 -15.85 43.85 -14.25
CA LEU A 223 -16.65 44.28 -13.10
C LEU A 223 -16.38 45.74 -12.69
N ALA A 224 -15.26 46.32 -13.14
CA ALA A 224 -14.91 47.71 -12.88
C ALA A 224 -15.97 48.64 -13.47
N MET A 225 -16.76 49.24 -12.58
CA MET A 225 -17.64 50.35 -12.95
C MET A 225 -16.81 51.64 -13.05
N PRO A 226 -17.09 52.50 -14.04
CA PRO A 226 -16.42 53.80 -14.13
C PRO A 226 -16.71 54.64 -12.89
N ASP A 227 -15.80 55.57 -12.57
CA ASP A 227 -15.99 56.51 -11.48
C ASP A 227 -17.33 57.24 -11.63
N LYS A 228 -18.04 57.46 -10.51
CA LYS A 228 -19.38 58.08 -10.50
C LYS A 228 -19.43 59.45 -11.20
N ARG A 229 -18.30 60.16 -11.30
CA ARG A 229 -18.18 61.45 -12.00
C ARG A 229 -18.29 61.32 -13.52
N ASN A 230 -17.95 60.16 -14.07
CA ASN A 230 -18.00 59.85 -15.50
C ASN A 230 -19.27 59.06 -15.85
N TRP A 231 -20.28 59.07 -14.98
CA TRP A 231 -21.56 58.45 -15.29
C TRP A 231 -22.25 59.24 -16.41
N PRO A 232 -22.85 58.60 -17.42
CA PRO A 232 -23.52 59.30 -18.51
C PRO A 232 -24.60 60.25 -17.98
N THR A 233 -24.47 61.53 -18.34
CA THR A 233 -25.46 62.55 -17.97
C THR A 233 -26.59 62.56 -18.99
N GLU A 234 -27.74 63.15 -18.67
CA GLU A 234 -28.86 63.29 -19.62
C GLU A 234 -28.44 63.99 -20.92
N GLN A 235 -27.50 64.95 -20.85
CA GLN A 235 -26.96 65.65 -22.00
C GLN A 235 -26.14 64.73 -22.92
N ASP A 236 -25.31 63.84 -22.35
CA ASP A 236 -24.53 62.87 -23.13
C ASP A 236 -25.45 61.86 -23.83
N ARG A 237 -26.52 61.44 -23.15
CA ARG A 237 -27.54 60.54 -23.74
C ARG A 237 -28.29 61.23 -24.89
N LEU A 238 -28.59 62.53 -24.75
CA LEU A 238 -29.24 63.31 -25.80
C LEU A 238 -28.29 63.52 -27.01
N ALA A 239 -26.99 63.70 -26.77
CA ALA A 239 -25.97 63.78 -27.81
C ALA A 239 -25.82 62.45 -28.57
N GLU A 240 -25.78 61.31 -27.87
CA GLU A 240 -25.79 59.98 -28.52
C GLU A 240 -27.07 59.74 -29.34
N MET A 241 -28.24 60.13 -28.83
CA MET A 241 -29.51 59.97 -29.54
C MET A 241 -29.67 60.90 -30.76
N SER A 242 -28.95 62.03 -30.77
CA SER A 242 -28.97 62.99 -31.89
C SER A 242 -27.84 62.77 -32.89
N GLN A 243 -26.86 61.91 -32.57
CA GLN A 243 -25.83 61.49 -33.51
C GLN A 243 -26.45 60.70 -34.67
N GLY A 244 -26.10 61.07 -35.90
CA GLY A 244 -26.69 60.52 -37.13
C GLY A 244 -28.00 61.16 -37.59
N LEU A 245 -28.51 62.18 -36.87
CA LEU A 245 -29.62 63.00 -37.35
C LEU A 245 -29.16 64.17 -38.25
N TYR A 246 -27.88 64.53 -38.18
CA TYR A 246 -27.26 65.65 -38.88
C TYR A 246 -26.09 65.25 -39.82
N ASP A 247 -25.89 63.96 -40.03
CA ASP A 247 -25.08 63.40 -41.13
C ASP A 247 -26.01 62.92 -42.25
#